data_AF-A0A2E1XGD0-F1
#
_entry.id   AF-A0A2E1XGD0-F1
#
_cell.length_a   1.000
_cell.length_b   1.000
_cell.length_c   1.000
_cell.angle_alpha   90.00
_cell.angle_beta   90.00
_cell.angle_gamma   90.00
#
_symmetry.space_group_name_H-M   'P 1'
#
loop_
_entity.id
_entity.type
_entity.pdbx_description
1 polymer ?
#
loop_
_entity_poly.entity_id
_entity_poly.type
_entity_poly.pdbx_seq_one_letter_code
_entity_poly.pdbx_strand_id
1 'polypeptide(L)'
;MIALPPGTKVWLAAGVTDMRRGFDGLSAQAQTVLQLNPLSGHVFVFRGRSGDRVKVLWWDGQGMCLFYKRIEKTTFVWPNAKDGKVSITAAQLASLLEGMDWRLTRAAPSIPQPMTAV
;
A
#
# COMPACT_ATOMS: atom_id res chain seq x y z
N MET A 1 -0.67 1.78 -15.48
CA MET A 1 -0.87 1.45 -14.06
C MET A 1 -1.19 -0.03 -13.98
N ILE A 2 -0.47 -0.83 -13.18
CA ILE A 2 -0.82 -2.24 -13.00
C ILE A 2 -2.17 -2.27 -12.28
N ALA A 3 -3.17 -2.88 -12.90
CA ALA A 3 -4.49 -2.99 -12.31
C ALA A 3 -4.44 -4.02 -11.18
N LEU A 4 -4.90 -3.64 -9.99
CA LEU A 4 -5.06 -4.57 -8.88
C LEU A 4 -6.36 -5.35 -9.06
N PRO A 5 -6.39 -6.67 -8.81
CA PRO A 5 -7.63 -7.45 -8.86
C PRO A 5 -8.73 -6.88 -7.95
N PRO A 6 -10.01 -7.05 -8.30
CA PRO A 6 -11.13 -6.68 -7.42
C PRO A 6 -11.00 -7.33 -6.03
N GLY A 7 -11.33 -6.60 -4.97
CA GLY A 7 -11.22 -7.09 -3.59
C GLY A 7 -9.81 -7.02 -2.98
N THR A 8 -8.81 -6.52 -3.73
CA THR A 8 -7.46 -6.28 -3.21
C THR A 8 -7.49 -5.22 -2.11
N LYS A 9 -6.99 -5.58 -0.92
CA LYS A 9 -6.76 -4.62 0.17
C LYS A 9 -5.35 -4.05 0.07
N VAL A 10 -5.23 -2.75 0.35
CA VAL A 10 -3.93 -2.07 0.48
C VAL A 10 -3.65 -1.82 1.95
N TRP A 11 -2.52 -2.32 2.43
CA TRP A 11 -2.07 -2.20 3.81
C TRP A 11 -0.83 -1.33 3.91
N LEU A 12 -0.92 -0.23 4.65
CA LEU A 12 0.24 0.53 5.09
C LEU A 12 0.80 -0.13 6.35
N ALA A 13 2.06 -0.51 6.33
CA ALA A 13 2.80 -0.90 7.53
C ALA A 13 3.11 0.36 8.35
N ALA A 14 2.58 0.45 9.57
CA ALA A 14 2.94 1.55 10.47
C ALA A 14 4.41 1.43 10.92
N GLY A 15 4.95 2.52 11.47
CA GLY A 15 6.36 2.59 11.85
C GLY A 15 7.33 2.72 10.68
N VAL A 16 8.57 2.27 10.90
CA VAL A 16 9.71 2.45 10.00
C VAL A 16 10.19 1.09 9.50
N THR A 17 10.38 0.97 8.20
CA THR A 17 10.92 -0.24 7.58
C THR A 17 12.35 -0.02 7.09
N ASP A 18 13.21 -1.02 7.31
CA ASP A 18 14.53 -1.06 6.70
C ASP A 18 14.40 -1.29 5.19
N MET A 19 14.73 -0.26 4.41
CA MET A 19 14.63 -0.26 2.95
C MET A 19 15.68 -1.13 2.26
N ARG A 20 16.64 -1.72 2.99
CA ARG A 20 17.56 -2.74 2.47
C ARG A 20 16.87 -4.09 2.22
N ARG A 21 15.71 -4.34 2.84
CA ARG A 21 14.96 -5.58 2.67
C ARG A 21 14.42 -5.71 1.24
N GLY A 22 14.67 -6.86 0.62
CA GLY A 22 14.11 -7.28 -0.67
C GLY A 22 12.80 -8.03 -0.51
N PHE A 23 12.46 -8.90 -1.47
CA PHE A 23 11.22 -9.69 -1.47
C PHE A 23 11.01 -10.49 -0.19
N ASP A 24 11.99 -11.32 0.20
CA ASP A 24 11.84 -12.22 1.35
C ASP A 24 11.76 -11.44 2.67
N GLY A 25 12.61 -10.43 2.85
CA GLY A 25 12.64 -9.64 4.07
C GLY A 25 11.37 -8.81 4.30
N LEU A 26 10.73 -8.34 3.22
CA LEU A 26 9.46 -7.64 3.29
C LEU A 26 8.27 -8.60 3.42
N SER A 27 8.33 -9.76 2.75
CA SER A 27 7.32 -10.83 2.90
C SER A 27 7.29 -11.34 4.34
N ALA A 28 8.46 -11.60 4.93
CA ALA A 28 8.60 -11.97 6.33
C ALA A 28 8.05 -10.88 7.25
N GLN A 29 8.24 -9.60 6.93
CA GLN A 29 7.66 -8.50 7.71
C GLN A 29 6.13 -8.44 7.60
N ALA A 30 5.56 -8.65 6.39
CA ALA A 30 4.11 -8.74 6.21
C ALA A 30 3.53 -9.89 7.05
N GLN A 31 4.20 -11.04 7.06
CA GLN A 31 3.76 -12.20 7.83
C GLN A 31 3.88 -12.00 9.34
N THR A 32 5.05 -11.56 9.82
CA THR A 32 5.37 -11.55 11.26
C THR A 32 4.90 -10.29 11.98
N VAL A 33 4.97 -9.13 11.33
CA VAL A 33 4.59 -7.84 11.95
C VAL A 33 3.15 -7.51 11.62
N LEU A 34 2.74 -7.65 10.36
CA LEU A 34 1.38 -7.32 9.95
C LEU A 34 0.42 -8.49 10.17
N GLN A 35 0.91 -9.70 10.45
CA GLN A 35 0.08 -10.91 10.65
C GLN A 35 -0.85 -11.14 9.44
N LEU A 36 -0.30 -10.97 8.24
CA LEU A 36 -1.01 -11.13 6.97
C LEU A 36 -0.22 -12.04 6.04
N ASN A 37 -0.94 -12.83 5.23
CA ASN A 37 -0.30 -13.69 4.24
C ASN A 37 0.27 -12.84 3.07
N PRO A 38 1.60 -12.80 2.85
CA PRO A 38 2.20 -12.03 1.76
C PRO A 38 1.75 -12.53 0.36
N LEU A 39 1.34 -13.80 0.24
CA LEU A 39 0.90 -14.41 -1.02
C LEU A 39 -0.60 -14.20 -1.30
N SER A 40 -1.32 -13.44 -0.48
CA SER A 40 -2.78 -13.30 -0.61
C SER A 40 -3.25 -12.42 -1.78
N GLY A 41 -2.33 -11.89 -2.58
CA GLY A 41 -2.63 -10.88 -3.59
C GLY A 41 -2.95 -9.49 -3.02
N HIS A 42 -2.84 -9.30 -1.70
CA HIS A 42 -2.96 -7.98 -1.09
C HIS A 42 -1.69 -7.14 -1.32
N VAL A 43 -1.87 -5.83 -1.26
CA VAL A 43 -0.78 -4.87 -1.44
C VAL A 43 -0.27 -4.42 -0.08
N PHE A 44 1.04 -4.52 0.12
CA PHE A 44 1.72 -4.11 1.34
C PHE A 44 2.65 -2.94 1.02
N VAL A 45 2.48 -1.82 1.74
CA VAL A 45 3.26 -0.60 1.52
C VAL A 45 4.08 -0.33 2.76
N PHE A 46 5.38 -0.14 2.55
CA PHE A 46 6.37 0.10 3.58
C PHE A 46 7.06 1.43 3.34
N ARG A 47 7.36 2.17 4.41
CA ARG A 47 8.03 3.48 4.33
C ARG A 47 9.34 3.47 5.10
N GLY A 48 10.36 4.08 4.50
CA GLY A 48 11.70 4.16 5.07
C GLY A 48 11.80 5.20 6.18
N ARG A 49 12.89 5.18 6.95
CA ARG A 49 13.11 6.13 8.05
C ARG A 49 13.11 7.59 7.58
N SER A 50 13.82 7.86 6.49
CA SER A 50 13.92 9.20 5.88
C SER A 50 12.60 9.71 5.34
N GLY A 51 11.62 8.83 5.09
CA GLY A 51 10.30 9.20 4.62
C GLY A 51 10.19 9.62 3.16
N ASP A 52 11.32 9.73 2.45
CA ASP A 52 11.43 9.98 1.01
C ASP A 52 11.18 8.73 0.17
N ARG A 53 11.00 7.56 0.79
CA ARG A 53 10.99 6.25 0.12
C ARG A 53 9.87 5.34 0.58
N VAL A 54 9.24 4.68 -0.39
CA VAL A 54 8.27 3.62 -0.17
C VAL A 54 8.56 2.41 -1.05
N LYS A 55 8.32 1.22 -0.49
CA LYS A 55 8.26 -0.04 -1.23
C LYS A 55 6.85 -0.58 -1.18
N VAL A 56 6.36 -1.07 -2.31
CA VAL A 56 5.04 -1.70 -2.48
C VAL A 56 5.26 -3.13 -2.92
N LEU A 57 4.81 -4.09 -2.11
CA LEU A 57 4.97 -5.53 -2.32
C LEU A 57 3.60 -6.17 -2.54
N TRP A 58 3.48 -7.05 -3.53
CA TRP A 58 2.30 -7.89 -3.71
C TRP A 58 2.65 -9.16 -4.50
N TRP A 59 1.85 -10.21 -4.34
CA TRP A 59 1.89 -11.41 -5.18
C TRP A 59 0.88 -11.27 -6.32
N ASP A 60 1.28 -11.47 -7.57
CA ASP A 60 0.40 -11.33 -8.74
C ASP A 60 -0.32 -12.64 -9.15
N GLY A 61 -0.06 -13.73 -8.43
CA GLY A 61 -0.52 -15.07 -8.78
C GLY A 61 0.60 -15.97 -9.29
N GLN A 62 1.63 -15.40 -9.92
CA GLN A 62 2.77 -16.11 -10.50
C GLN A 62 4.09 -15.80 -9.79
N GLY A 63 4.23 -14.58 -9.27
CA GLY A 63 5.47 -14.07 -8.71
C GLY A 63 5.26 -12.95 -7.69
N MET A 64 6.33 -12.70 -6.93
CA MET A 64 6.41 -11.54 -6.06
C MET A 64 6.79 -10.31 -6.86
N CYS A 65 5.99 -9.26 -6.76
CA CYS A 65 6.23 -7.97 -7.37
C CYS A 65 6.66 -6.95 -6.31
N LEU A 66 7.64 -6.12 -6.66
CA LEU A 66 8.13 -5.05 -5.79
C LEU A 66 8.29 -3.77 -6.60
N PHE A 67 7.55 -2.75 -6.21
CA PHE A 67 7.73 -1.40 -6.69
C PHE A 67 8.47 -0.58 -5.63
N TYR A 68 9.46 0.22 -6.06
CA TYR A 68 10.25 1.06 -5.18
C TYR A 68 10.26 2.48 -5.71
N LYS A 69 9.76 3.42 -4.90
CA LYS A 69 9.70 4.84 -5.25
C LYS A 69 10.47 5.69 -4.25
N ARG A 70 11.25 6.62 -4.79
CA ARG A 70 11.85 7.75 -4.05
C ARG A 70 11.22 9.05 -4.56
N ILE A 71 10.89 9.96 -3.65
CA ILE A 71 10.45 11.32 -3.94
C ILE A 71 11.56 12.31 -3.55
N GLU A 72 11.67 13.44 -4.24
CA GLU A 72 12.85 14.32 -4.10
C GLU A 72 12.63 15.54 -3.20
N LYS A 73 11.42 16.08 -3.13
CA LYS A 73 11.15 17.37 -2.49
C LYS A 73 10.30 17.29 -1.22
N THR A 74 9.71 16.13 -0.93
CA THR A 74 8.78 15.95 0.19
C THR A 74 8.98 14.58 0.85
N THR A 75 8.25 14.34 1.94
CA THR A 75 8.18 13.01 2.56
C THR A 75 6.76 12.46 2.43
N PHE A 76 6.64 11.13 2.35
CA PHE A 76 5.36 10.47 2.35
C PHE A 76 4.65 10.65 3.70
N VAL A 77 3.39 11.11 3.64
CA VAL A 77 2.52 11.18 4.81
C VAL A 77 2.25 9.77 5.31
N TRP A 78 2.60 9.51 6.57
CA TRP A 78 2.56 8.17 7.15
C TRP A 78 1.74 8.13 8.44
N PRO A 79 1.09 7.00 8.79
CA PRO A 79 0.47 6.82 10.11
C PRO A 79 1.46 7.12 11.24
N ASN A 80 1.00 7.83 12.27
CA ASN A 80 1.83 8.15 13.46
C ASN A 80 2.08 6.95 14.38
N ALA A 81 1.35 5.84 14.18
CA ALA A 81 1.54 4.63 14.97
C ALA A 81 2.95 4.06 14.79
N LYS A 82 3.57 3.61 15.89
CA LYS A 82 4.91 3.02 15.89
C LYS A 82 4.93 1.61 15.30
N ASP A 83 3.80 0.92 15.36
CA ASP A 83 3.57 -0.44 14.90
C ASP A 83 2.13 -0.64 14.42
N GLY A 84 1.87 -1.80 13.81
CA GLY A 84 0.55 -2.17 13.27
C GLY A 84 0.38 -1.88 11.78
N LYS A 85 -0.89 -1.82 11.35
CA LYS A 85 -1.27 -1.68 9.94
C LYS A 85 -2.51 -0.81 9.77
N VAL A 86 -2.58 -0.07 8.67
CA VAL A 86 -3.75 0.73 8.27
C VAL A 86 -4.18 0.29 6.88
N SER A 87 -5.47 -0.02 6.69
CA SER A 87 -6.00 -0.26 5.35
C SER A 87 -6.34 1.07 4.67
N ILE A 88 -5.92 1.21 3.41
CA ILE A 88 -6.26 2.37 2.57
C ILE A 88 -6.93 1.92 1.27
N THR A 89 -7.62 2.85 0.60
CA THR A 89 -8.22 2.57 -0.71
C THR A 89 -7.17 2.64 -1.83
N ALA A 90 -7.51 2.11 -3.01
CA ALA A 90 -6.64 2.24 -4.19
C ALA A 90 -6.43 3.71 -4.60
N ALA A 91 -7.45 4.56 -4.45
CA ALA A 91 -7.34 5.99 -4.71
C ALA A 91 -6.36 6.66 -3.73
N GLN A 92 -6.43 6.29 -2.45
CA GLN A 92 -5.48 6.76 -1.43
C GLN A 92 -4.05 6.29 -1.72
N LEU A 93 -3.87 5.05 -2.20
CA LEU A 93 -2.57 4.55 -2.65
C LEU A 93 -2.03 5.39 -3.82
N ALA A 94 -2.85 5.68 -4.83
CA ALA A 94 -2.45 6.51 -5.97
C ALA A 94 -1.99 7.90 -5.51
N SER A 95 -2.78 8.57 -4.66
CA SER A 95 -2.41 9.87 -4.09
C SER A 95 -1.14 9.82 -3.23
N LEU A 96 -1.00 8.79 -2.40
CA LEU A 96 0.23 8.56 -1.63
C LEU A 96 1.44 8.44 -2.57
N LEU A 97 1.32 7.64 -3.63
CA LEU A 97 2.41 7.44 -4.58
C LEU A 97 2.76 8.72 -5.33
N GLU A 98 1.82 9.63 -5.56
CA GLU A 98 2.07 10.98 -6.09
C GLU A 98 2.74 11.93 -5.08
N GLY A 99 2.89 11.51 -3.82
CA GLY A 99 3.48 12.34 -2.76
C GLY A 99 2.47 13.28 -2.11
N MET A 100 1.17 13.11 -2.36
CA MET A 100 0.10 13.87 -1.73
C MET A 100 -0.31 13.27 -0.37
N ASP A 101 -1.02 14.05 0.43
CA ASP A 101 -1.66 13.52 1.64
C ASP A 101 -2.86 12.65 1.27
N TRP A 102 -2.63 11.33 1.29
CA TRP A 102 -3.65 10.33 0.98
C TRP A 102 -4.85 10.37 1.93
N ARG A 103 -4.75 10.96 3.12
CA ARG A 103 -5.87 11.06 4.07
C ARG A 103 -6.94 12.02 3.56
N LEU A 104 -6.56 12.98 2.72
CA LEU A 104 -7.46 13.94 2.09
C LEU A 104 -8.19 13.33 0.88
N THR A 105 -7.65 12.24 0.32
CA THR A 105 -8.26 11.53 -0.79
C THR A 105 -9.45 10.72 -0.32
N ARG A 106 -10.65 11.18 -0.71
CA ARG A 106 -11.88 10.42 -0.57
C ARG A 106 -12.12 9.61 -1.83
N ALA A 107 -12.56 8.36 -1.66
CA ALA A 107 -13.14 7.63 -2.78
C ALA A 107 -14.37 8.42 -3.27
N ALA A 108 -14.56 8.51 -4.58
CA ALA A 108 -15.81 9.00 -5.13
C ALA A 108 -16.95 8.16 -4.53
N PRO A 109 -18.08 8.78 -4.14
CA PRO A 109 -19.24 8.01 -3.70
C PRO A 109 -19.59 7.00 -4.79
N SER A 110 -19.81 5.74 -4.42
CA SER A 110 -20.32 4.74 -5.36
C SER A 110 -21.64 5.24 -5.89
N ILE A 111 -21.67 5.72 -7.14
CA ILE A 111 -22.91 6.03 -7.82
C ILE A 111 -23.66 4.70 -7.95
N PRO A 112 -24.84 4.54 -7.31
CA PRO A 112 -25.64 3.34 -7.48
C PRO A 112 -25.85 3.13 -8.97
N GLN A 113 -25.58 1.92 -9.47
CA GLN A 113 -25.91 1.59 -10.85
C GLN A 113 -27.41 1.87 -11.04
N PRO A 114 -27.81 2.58 -12.12
CA PRO A 114 -29.22 2.81 -12.38
C PRO A 114 -29.89 1.43 -12.41
N MET A 115 -30.84 1.22 -11.49
CA MET A 115 -31.64 0.00 -11.49
C MET A 115 -32.24 -0.13 -12.87
N THR A 116 -31.81 -1.15 -13.61
CA THR A 116 -32.41 -1.47 -14.90
C THR A 116 -33.86 -1.80 -14.58
N ALA A 117 -34.78 -0.92 -15.01
CA ALA A 117 -36.20 -1.21 -14.94
C ALA A 117 -36.43 -2.49 -15.75
N VAL A 118 -36.94 -3.52 -15.08
CA VAL A 118 -37.36 -4.80 -15.68
C VAL A 118 -38.65 -4.57 -16.45
#